data_AF-A0A6N6KIS2-F1
#
_entry.id   AF-A0A6N6KIS2-F1
#
_cell.length_a   1.000
_cell.length_b   1.000
_cell.length_c   1.000
_cell.angle_alpha   90.00
_cell.angle_beta   90.00
_cell.angle_gamma   90.00
#
_symmetry.space_group_name_H-M   'P 1'
#
loop_
_entity.id
_entity.type
_entity.pdbx_description
1 polymer ?
#
loop_
_entity_poly.entity_id
_entity_poly.type
_entity_poly.pdbx_seq_one_letter_code
_entity_poly.pdbx_strand_id
1 'polypeptide(L)'
;MGLTGLFLPWLYPFLYAFWVGETVQYYNTFVLQHIGFFKFEFGQSILDFLPMTIFVFLILVSLTGYNRNLSKKKFEEKKKINLLYWLIFFGGLMLLCCTPATPEHLVVLTIPVGILLSFSFTRMKPPFDGLYHFLLLIFVVGMHYLIFLNVI
;
A
#
# COMPACT_ATOMS: atom_id res chain seq x y z
N MET A 1 21.29 -8.27 10.85
CA MET A 1 20.88 -9.13 9.70
C MET A 1 19.79 -8.51 8.83
N GLY A 2 18.86 -7.69 9.33
CA GLY A 2 17.83 -7.06 8.47
C GLY A 2 18.31 -5.91 7.58
N LEU A 3 19.26 -5.10 8.06
CA LEU A 3 19.74 -3.92 7.30
C LEU A 3 20.48 -4.30 6.02
N THR A 4 21.25 -5.40 6.03
CA THR A 4 21.98 -5.86 4.85
C THR A 4 21.03 -6.19 3.70
N GLY A 5 19.88 -6.84 3.98
CA GLY A 5 18.88 -7.15 2.95
C GLY A 5 18.30 -5.94 2.22
N LEU A 6 18.19 -4.80 2.90
CA LEU A 6 17.63 -3.58 2.34
C LEU A 6 18.64 -2.86 1.42
N PHE A 7 19.93 -2.90 1.75
CA PHE A 7 20.97 -2.22 0.98
C PHE A 7 21.55 -3.06 -0.15
N LEU A 8 21.50 -4.40 -0.08
CA LEU A 8 22.07 -5.30 -1.10
C LEU A 8 21.55 -5.03 -2.53
N PRO A 9 20.24 -4.81 -2.76
CA PRO A 9 19.72 -4.50 -4.10
C PRO A 9 20.26 -3.19 -4.68
N TRP A 10 20.72 -2.27 -3.84
CA TRP A 10 21.28 -0.98 -4.25
C TRP A 10 22.80 -1.03 -4.38
N LEU A 11 23.46 -1.75 -3.47
CA LEU A 11 24.91 -1.82 -3.36
C LEU A 11 25.53 -2.65 -4.49
N TYR A 12 24.94 -3.80 -4.84
CA TYR A 12 25.51 -4.66 -5.88
C TYR A 12 25.50 -4.03 -7.27
N PRO A 13 24.39 -3.45 -7.76
CA PRO A 13 24.38 -2.78 -9.06
C PRO A 13 25.28 -1.54 -9.08
N PHE A 14 25.36 -0.81 -7.96
CA PHE A 14 26.28 0.32 -7.83
C PHE A 14 27.75 -0.10 -7.91
N LEU A 15 28.15 -1.16 -7.21
CA LEU A 15 29.51 -1.70 -7.27
C LEU A 15 29.86 -2.21 -8.66
N TYR A 16 28.90 -2.85 -9.34
CA TYR A 16 29.07 -3.27 -10.73
C TYR A 16 29.25 -2.07 -11.66
N ALA A 17 28.40 -1.05 -11.56
CA ALA A 17 28.53 0.17 -12.36
C ALA A 17 29.84 0.94 -12.06
N PHE A 18 30.33 0.88 -10.82
CA PHE A 18 31.64 1.41 -10.45
C PHE A 18 32.78 0.64 -11.12
N TRP A 19 32.71 -0.68 -11.13
CA TRP A 19 33.71 -1.54 -11.76
C TRP A 19 33.77 -1.34 -13.29
N VAL A 20 32.62 -1.19 -13.95
CA VAL A 20 32.51 -1.00 -15.40
C VAL A 20 32.80 0.46 -15.82
N GLY A 21 32.85 1.41 -14.87
CA GLY A 21 33.09 2.83 -15.15
C GLY A 21 31.85 3.61 -15.58
N GLU A 22 30.66 3.00 -15.56
CA GLU A 22 29.37 3.59 -15.97
C GLU A 22 28.56 4.18 -14.81
N THR A 23 29.23 4.55 -13.70
CA THR A 23 28.59 5.09 -12.49
C THR A 23 27.59 6.22 -12.76
N VAL A 24 27.92 7.14 -13.67
CA VAL A 24 27.09 8.29 -14.03
C VAL A 24 25.82 7.83 -14.76
N GLN A 25 25.92 6.86 -15.67
CA GLN A 25 24.76 6.30 -16.36
C GLN A 25 23.87 5.49 -15.41
N TYR A 26 24.45 4.73 -14.49
CA TYR A 26 23.70 4.04 -13.44
C TYR A 26 22.94 5.02 -12.54
N TYR A 27 23.59 6.12 -12.11
CA TYR A 27 22.92 7.13 -11.30
C TYR A 27 21.74 7.78 -12.04
N ASN A 28 21.95 8.17 -13.31
CA ASN A 28 20.90 8.82 -14.10
C ASN A 28 19.75 7.89 -14.48
N THR A 29 20.03 6.61 -14.74
CA THR A 29 19.01 5.65 -15.17
C THR A 29 18.33 4.99 -13.97
N PHE A 30 19.08 4.55 -12.97
CA PHE A 30 18.50 3.80 -11.85
C PHE A 30 18.00 4.73 -10.74
N VAL A 31 18.85 5.62 -10.23
CA VAL A 31 18.52 6.44 -9.07
C VAL A 31 17.50 7.52 -9.42
N LEU A 32 17.71 8.28 -10.50
CA LEU A 32 16.81 9.38 -10.87
C LEU A 32 15.47 8.92 -11.47
N GLN A 33 15.39 7.72 -12.04
CA GLN A 33 14.12 7.19 -12.55
C GLN A 33 13.27 6.58 -11.43
N HIS A 34 13.89 5.96 -10.42
CA HIS A 34 13.16 5.29 -9.33
C HIS A 34 12.91 6.18 -8.11
N ILE A 35 13.79 7.16 -7.86
CA ILE A 35 13.63 8.14 -6.78
C ILE A 35 13.16 9.45 -7.38
N GLY A 36 11.92 9.80 -7.09
CA GLY A 36 11.34 11.05 -7.55
C GLY A 36 10.13 11.41 -6.71
N PHE A 37 9.92 12.71 -6.53
CA PHE A 37 8.80 13.23 -5.78
C PHE A 37 7.60 13.46 -6.72
N PHE A 38 6.44 12.90 -6.37
CA PHE A 38 5.15 13.18 -7.02
C PHE A 38 5.09 12.93 -8.54
N LYS A 39 5.72 11.86 -9.04
CA LYS A 39 5.56 11.42 -10.43
C LYS A 39 4.63 10.21 -10.50
N PHE A 40 3.35 10.51 -10.64
CA PHE A 40 2.31 9.50 -10.83
C PHE A 40 2.08 9.26 -12.32
N GLU A 41 2.25 8.01 -12.74
CA GLU A 41 1.85 7.57 -14.07
C GLU A 41 0.41 7.05 -13.97
N PHE A 42 -0.54 7.89 -14.37
CA PHE A 42 -1.94 7.51 -14.45
C PHE A 42 -2.25 6.92 -15.82
N GLY A 43 -3.10 5.89 -15.84
CA GLY A 43 -3.69 5.41 -17.09
C GLY A 43 -4.55 6.48 -17.75
N GLN A 44 -4.77 6.36 -19.06
CA GLN A 44 -5.52 7.36 -19.82
C GLN A 44 -7.04 7.23 -19.65
N SER A 45 -7.53 6.13 -19.06
CA SER A 45 -8.94 5.89 -18.86
C SER A 45 -9.41 6.36 -17.49
N ILE A 46 -10.63 6.91 -17.42
CA ILE A 46 -11.29 7.25 -16.15
C ILE A 46 -11.44 6.03 -15.24
N LEU A 47 -11.49 4.83 -15.83
CA LEU A 47 -11.65 3.56 -15.12
C LEU A 47 -10.39 3.17 -14.34
N ASP A 48 -9.20 3.63 -14.78
CA ASP A 48 -7.93 3.37 -14.12
C ASP A 48 -7.83 4.06 -12.75
N PHE A 49 -8.61 5.14 -12.55
CA PHE A 49 -8.67 5.89 -11.29
C PHE A 49 -9.59 5.28 -10.24
N LEU A 50 -10.53 4.43 -10.65
CA LEU A 50 -11.51 3.81 -9.76
C LEU A 50 -10.86 2.98 -8.63
N PRO A 51 -9.95 2.03 -8.91
CA PRO A 51 -9.32 1.24 -7.85
C PRO A 51 -8.48 2.10 -6.90
N MET A 52 -7.78 3.11 -7.42
CA MET A 52 -6.99 4.03 -6.59
C MET A 52 -7.87 4.84 -5.64
N THR A 53 -9.01 5.35 -6.13
CA THR A 53 -9.96 6.12 -5.33
C THR A 53 -10.57 5.28 -4.22
N ILE A 54 -10.99 4.05 -4.55
CA ILE A 54 -11.53 3.10 -3.57
C ILE A 54 -10.47 2.79 -2.50
N PHE A 55 -9.22 2.57 -2.90
CA PHE A 55 -8.16 2.21 -1.98
C PHE A 55 -7.79 3.36 -1.03
N VAL A 56 -7.71 4.60 -1.54
CA VAL A 56 -7.52 5.80 -0.70
C VAL A 56 -8.69 5.96 0.27
N PHE A 57 -9.92 5.73 -0.17
CA PHE A 57 -11.09 5.76 0.70
C PHE A 57 -10.99 4.71 1.83
N LEU A 58 -10.56 3.48 1.53
CA LEU A 58 -10.35 2.43 2.54
C LEU A 58 -9.27 2.81 3.56
N ILE A 59 -8.19 3.46 3.13
CA ILE A 59 -7.16 4.00 4.03
C ILE A 59 -7.78 5.03 4.98
N LEU A 60 -8.55 5.99 4.45
CA LEU A 60 -9.21 7.02 5.27
C LEU A 60 -10.16 6.41 6.29
N VAL A 61 -10.99 5.44 5.90
CA VAL A 61 -11.87 4.69 6.81
C VAL A 61 -11.05 4.03 7.91
N SER A 62 -9.94 3.37 7.57
CA SER A 62 -9.04 2.74 8.54
C SER A 62 -8.40 3.74 9.53
N LEU A 63 -8.06 4.94 9.07
CA LEU A 63 -7.49 6.01 9.90
C LEU A 63 -8.51 6.60 10.88
N THR A 64 -9.76 6.84 10.44
CA THR A 64 -10.82 7.33 11.35
C THR A 64 -11.12 6.35 12.48
N GLY A 65 -10.83 5.06 12.28
CA GLY A 65 -10.97 4.00 13.28
C GLY A 65 -9.89 4.01 14.39
N TYR A 66 -8.86 4.86 14.35
CA TYR A 66 -7.69 4.81 15.24
C TYR A 66 -8.05 4.75 16.74
N ASN A 67 -8.80 5.73 17.23
CA ASN A 67 -9.19 5.81 18.64
C ASN A 67 -10.06 4.63 19.07
N ARG A 68 -10.98 4.21 18.18
CA ARG A 68 -11.82 3.04 18.43
C ARG A 68 -10.96 1.78 18.52
N ASN A 69 -10.02 1.59 17.60
CA ASN A 69 -9.12 0.44 17.51
C ASN A 69 -8.24 0.28 18.75
N LEU A 70 -7.75 1.38 19.31
CA LEU A 70 -6.91 1.36 20.52
C LEU A 70 -7.70 1.31 21.83
N SER A 71 -8.98 1.71 21.83
CA SER A 71 -9.80 1.70 23.04
C SER A 71 -9.94 0.29 23.64
N LYS A 72 -9.89 0.20 24.98
CA LYS A 72 -10.13 -1.01 25.78
C LYS A 72 -9.19 -2.20 25.52
N LYS A 73 -8.04 -1.98 24.85
CA LYS A 73 -7.01 -3.01 24.61
C LYS A 73 -5.85 -2.96 25.60
N LYS A 74 -5.20 -4.10 25.82
CA LYS A 74 -3.94 -4.21 26.58
C LYS A 74 -2.81 -3.43 25.91
N PHE A 75 -1.80 -3.02 26.68
CA PHE A 75 -0.67 -2.22 26.19
C PHE A 75 0.08 -2.89 25.01
N GLU A 76 0.31 -4.21 25.09
CA GLU A 76 0.97 -4.97 24.02
C GLU A 76 0.19 -4.94 22.70
N GLU A 77 -1.13 -5.08 22.75
CA GLU A 77 -1.99 -5.01 21.56
C GLU A 77 -2.01 -3.60 20.96
N LYS A 78 -2.01 -2.56 21.81
CA LYS A 78 -1.91 -1.16 21.36
C LYS A 78 -0.62 -0.92 20.60
N LYS A 79 0.51 -1.44 21.07
CA LYS A 79 1.81 -1.30 20.40
C LYS A 79 1.80 -1.98 19.01
N LYS A 80 1.22 -3.17 18.89
CA LYS A 80 1.06 -3.87 17.60
C LYS A 80 0.19 -3.08 16.63
N ILE A 81 -0.97 -2.59 17.08
CA ILE A 81 -1.86 -1.77 16.25
C ILE A 81 -1.17 -0.47 15.83
N ASN A 82 -0.44 0.18 16.74
CA ASN A 82 0.30 1.39 16.42
C ASN A 82 1.37 1.15 15.35
N LEU A 83 2.02 -0.03 15.36
CA LEU A 83 2.96 -0.43 14.33
C LEU A 83 2.28 -0.56 12.95
N LEU A 84 1.04 -1.05 12.88
CA LEU A 84 0.28 -1.06 11.61
C LEU A 84 0.00 0.35 11.09
N TYR A 85 -0.34 1.30 11.98
CA TYR A 85 -0.52 2.70 11.58
C TYR A 85 0.80 3.34 11.11
N TRP A 86 1.92 3.02 11.75
CA TRP A 86 3.24 3.42 11.28
C TRP A 86 3.58 2.82 9.91
N LEU A 87 3.22 1.56 9.65
CA LEU A 87 3.39 0.94 8.34
C LEU A 87 2.56 1.66 7.27
N ILE A 88 1.32 2.05 7.57
CA ILE A 88 0.51 2.85 6.63
C ILE A 88 1.16 4.21 6.37
N PHE A 89 1.65 4.86 7.41
CA PHE A 89 2.31 6.16 7.28
C PHE A 89 3.58 6.10 6.43
N PHE A 90 4.50 5.18 6.76
CA PHE A 90 5.75 5.03 6.00
C PHE A 90 5.53 4.45 4.60
N GLY A 91 4.60 3.52 4.44
CA GLY A 91 4.22 3.00 3.13
C GLY A 91 3.59 4.08 2.24
N GLY A 92 2.74 4.93 2.81
CA GLY A 92 2.20 6.10 2.12
C GLY A 92 3.28 7.10 1.74
N LEU A 93 4.22 7.38 2.63
CA LEU A 93 5.37 8.25 2.36
C LEU A 93 6.26 7.68 1.24
N MET A 94 6.49 6.36 1.24
CA MET A 94 7.22 5.67 0.19
C MET A 94 6.56 5.86 -1.19
N LEU A 95 5.23 5.77 -1.27
CA LEU A 95 4.51 6.02 -2.54
C LEU A 95 4.72 7.43 -3.09
N LEU A 96 4.93 8.42 -2.23
CA LEU A 96 5.20 9.79 -2.65
C LEU A 96 6.61 9.99 -3.21
N CYS A 97 7.55 9.11 -2.84
CA CYS A 97 8.97 9.20 -3.18
C CYS A 97 9.42 8.20 -4.27
N CYS A 98 8.56 7.23 -4.61
CA CYS A 98 8.85 6.20 -5.60
C CYS A 98 8.30 6.63 -6.96
N THR A 99 9.13 6.55 -8.00
CA THR A 99 8.77 6.88 -9.39
C THR A 99 9.02 5.66 -10.28
N PRO A 100 8.16 5.38 -11.28
CA PRO A 100 6.79 5.89 -11.41
C PRO A 100 5.89 5.32 -10.31
N ALA A 101 5.07 6.19 -9.71
CA ALA A 101 4.07 5.74 -8.74
C ALA A 101 2.89 5.10 -9.49
N THR A 102 2.98 3.79 -9.72
CA THR A 102 1.91 2.98 -10.34
C THR A 102 0.92 2.47 -9.27
N PRO A 103 -0.33 2.15 -9.64
CA PRO A 103 -1.31 1.57 -8.73
C PRO A 103 -0.85 0.28 -8.04
N GLU A 104 0.07 -0.47 -8.67
CA GLU A 104 0.63 -1.71 -8.12
C GLU A 104 1.38 -1.49 -6.80
N HIS A 105 1.99 -0.31 -6.61
CA HIS A 105 2.71 -0.01 -5.38
C HIS A 105 1.75 0.12 -4.17
N LEU A 106 0.44 0.35 -4.39
CA LEU A 106 -0.57 0.36 -3.34
C LEU A 106 -0.74 -1.01 -2.67
N VAL A 107 -0.29 -2.09 -3.32
CA VAL A 107 -0.29 -3.45 -2.75
C VAL A 107 0.48 -3.50 -1.43
N VAL A 108 1.55 -2.72 -1.27
CA VAL A 108 2.32 -2.67 -0.01
C VAL A 108 1.46 -2.26 1.19
N LEU A 109 0.44 -1.41 0.95
CA LEU A 109 -0.48 -0.93 1.97
C LEU A 109 -1.68 -1.85 2.19
N THR A 110 -1.94 -2.82 1.31
CA THR A 110 -3.14 -3.68 1.41
C THR A 110 -3.15 -4.49 2.71
N ILE A 111 -2.01 -5.01 3.13
CA ILE A 111 -1.89 -5.84 4.34
C ILE A 111 -2.26 -5.04 5.60
N PRO A 112 -1.59 -3.92 5.94
CA PRO A 112 -1.91 -3.18 7.16
C PRO A 112 -3.32 -2.58 7.11
N VAL A 113 -3.79 -2.11 5.93
CA VAL A 113 -5.15 -1.59 5.76
C VAL A 113 -6.18 -2.70 5.98
N GLY A 114 -6.00 -3.87 5.36
CA GLY A 114 -6.93 -5.00 5.47
C GLY A 114 -7.07 -5.51 6.91
N ILE A 115 -5.97 -5.59 7.66
CA ILE A 115 -6.02 -5.99 9.07
C ILE A 115 -6.77 -4.95 9.91
N LEU A 116 -6.50 -3.66 9.73
CA LEU A 116 -7.22 -2.62 10.47
C LEU A 116 -8.71 -2.54 10.10
N LEU A 117 -9.03 -2.75 8.83
CA LEU A 117 -10.41 -2.82 8.33
C LEU A 117 -11.15 -4.02 8.96
N SER A 118 -10.46 -5.17 9.11
CA SER A 118 -11.04 -6.36 9.76
C SER A 118 -11.50 -6.05 11.18
N PHE A 119 -10.72 -5.29 11.96
CA PHE A 119 -11.11 -4.89 13.32
C PHE A 119 -12.35 -4.00 13.34
N SER A 120 -12.55 -3.17 12.31
CA SER A 120 -13.75 -2.36 12.17
C SER A 120 -14.99 -3.23 11.96
N PHE A 121 -14.88 -4.29 11.16
CA PHE A 121 -15.98 -5.23 10.90
C PHE A 121 -16.28 -6.15 12.09
N THR A 122 -15.27 -6.71 12.77
CA THR A 122 -15.47 -7.60 13.93
C THR A 122 -16.18 -6.89 15.10
N ARG A 123 -16.16 -5.56 15.12
CA ARG A 123 -16.78 -4.73 16.16
C ARG A 123 -18.12 -4.12 15.75
N MET A 124 -18.64 -4.46 14.57
CA MET A 124 -20.00 -4.08 14.19
C MET A 124 -21.01 -4.84 15.05
N LYS A 125 -22.08 -4.16 15.45
CA LYS A 125 -23.18 -4.80 16.17
C LYS A 125 -24.08 -5.53 15.17
N PRO A 126 -24.61 -6.72 15.51
CA PRO A 126 -25.61 -7.38 14.67
C PRO A 126 -26.84 -6.47 14.47
N PRO A 127 -27.57 -6.60 13.33
CA PRO A 127 -27.47 -7.67 12.31
C PRO A 127 -26.53 -7.36 11.13
N PHE A 128 -25.81 -6.23 11.18
CA PHE A 128 -25.08 -5.71 10.03
C PHE A 128 -23.69 -6.36 9.84
N ASP A 129 -23.17 -7.07 10.83
CA ASP A 129 -21.82 -7.64 10.80
C ASP A 129 -21.60 -8.63 9.63
N GLY A 130 -22.53 -9.56 9.42
CA GLY A 130 -22.44 -10.55 8.36
C GLY A 130 -22.73 -9.99 6.96
N LEU A 131 -23.71 -9.09 6.86
CA LEU A 131 -24.21 -8.61 5.57
C LEU A 131 -23.22 -7.68 4.87
N TYR A 132 -22.53 -6.80 5.60
CA TYR A 132 -21.49 -5.94 5.02
C TYR A 132 -20.27 -6.73 4.58
N HIS A 133 -19.85 -7.74 5.35
CA HIS A 133 -18.71 -8.57 4.97
C HIS A 133 -19.00 -9.38 3.71
N PHE A 134 -20.21 -9.95 3.61
CA PHE A 134 -20.65 -10.71 2.45
C PHE A 134 -20.80 -9.83 1.20
N LEU A 135 -21.40 -8.63 1.33
CA LEU A 135 -21.47 -7.66 0.23
C LEU A 135 -20.09 -7.23 -0.25
N LEU A 136 -19.16 -6.97 0.66
CA LEU A 136 -17.79 -6.56 0.31
C LEU A 136 -17.05 -7.69 -0.41
N LEU A 137 -17.25 -8.95 0.03
CA LEU A 137 -16.69 -10.11 -0.65
C LEU A 137 -17.23 -10.24 -2.08
N ILE A 138 -18.55 -10.15 -2.27
CA ILE A 138 -19.17 -10.16 -3.61
C ILE A 138 -18.61 -9.03 -4.47
N PHE A 139 -18.50 -7.83 -3.90
CA PHE A 139 -17.97 -6.66 -4.60
C PHE A 139 -16.53 -6.88 -5.06
N VAL A 140 -15.65 -7.36 -4.17
CA VAL A 140 -14.23 -7.59 -4.50
C VAL A 140 -14.08 -8.70 -5.55
N VAL A 141 -14.81 -9.81 -5.41
CA VAL A 141 -14.78 -10.90 -6.39
C VAL A 141 -15.35 -10.45 -7.73
N GLY A 142 -16.45 -9.71 -7.73
CA GLY A 142 -17.06 -9.16 -8.94
C GLY A 142 -16.12 -8.20 -9.66
N MET A 143 -15.51 -7.26 -8.94
CA MET A 143 -14.51 -6.34 -9.50
C MET A 143 -13.30 -7.09 -10.07
N HIS A 144 -12.77 -8.10 -9.35
CA HIS A 144 -11.64 -8.90 -9.82
C HIS A 144 -11.96 -9.60 -11.15
N TYR A 145 -13.14 -10.21 -11.26
CA TYR A 145 -13.58 -10.88 -12.50
C TYR A 145 -13.86 -9.89 -13.65
N LEU A 146 -14.42 -8.72 -13.37
CA LEU A 146 -14.67 -7.71 -14.39
C LEU A 146 -13.37 -7.19 -15.02
N ILE A 147 -12.35 -6.94 -14.19
CA ILE A 147 -11.00 -6.55 -14.63
C ILE A 147 -10.35 -7.71 -15.41
N PHE A 148 -10.44 -8.95 -14.91
CA PHE A 148 -9.87 -10.12 -15.58
C PHE A 148 -10.50 -10.38 -16.96
N LEU A 149 -11.80 -10.15 -17.09
CA LEU A 149 -12.53 -10.32 -18.35
C LEU A 149 -12.38 -9.12 -19.31
N ASN A 150 -11.67 -8.06 -18.91
CA ASN A 150 -11.41 -6.87 -19.71
C ASN A 150 -12.72 -6.22 -20.24
N VAL A 151 -13.80 -6.38 -19.47
CA VAL A 151 -15.11 -5.75 -19.73
C VAL A 151 -15.10 -4.29 -19.23
N ILE A 152 -14.10 -3.95 -18.43
CA ILE A 152 -13.75 -2.65 -17.85
C ILE A 152 -12.22 -2.60 -17.79
#